data_AF-A0A6B3FFF4-F1
#
_entry.id   AF-A0A6B3FFF4-F1
#
_cell.length_a   1.000
_cell.length_b   1.000
_cell.length_c   1.000
_cell.angle_alpha   90.00
_cell.angle_beta   90.00
_cell.angle_gamma   90.00
#
_symmetry.space_group_name_H-M   'P 1'
#
loop_
_entity.id
_entity.type
_entity.pdbx_description
1 polymer ?
#
loop_
_entity_poly.entity_id
_entity_poly.type
_entity_poly.pdbx_seq_one_letter_code
_entity_poly.pdbx_strand_id
1 'polypeptide(L)'
;FTGSQAGVITDSVHNKARIIDVTPGRIRTSIDEGNIAIVAGFQGVSQEGKNITTLGRGGSDTTAVALAAALDAEVCEIYTDVDGVFTA
;
A
#
# COMPACT_ATOMS: atom_id res chain seq x y z
N PHE A 1 8.66 6.21 -3.00
CA PHE A 1 7.72 5.65 -3.99
C PHE A 1 6.32 6.16 -3.70
N THR A 2 5.59 6.66 -4.70
CA THR A 2 4.14 6.89 -4.59
C THR A 2 3.39 5.56 -4.66
N GLY A 3 2.11 5.52 -4.31
CA GLY A 3 1.31 4.28 -4.44
C GLY A 3 1.28 3.73 -5.86
N SER A 4 1.23 4.62 -6.87
CA SER A 4 1.39 4.26 -8.28
C SER A 4 2.75 3.61 -8.58
N GLN A 5 3.85 4.20 -8.09
CA GLN A 5 5.20 3.62 -8.27
C GLN A 5 5.40 2.32 -7.50
N ALA A 6 4.66 2.11 -6.41
CA ALA A 6 4.63 0.87 -5.64
C ALA A 6 3.72 -0.20 -6.25
N GLY A 7 3.04 0.11 -7.36
CA GLY A 7 2.21 -0.84 -8.09
C GLY A 7 0.82 -1.06 -7.48
N VAL A 8 0.34 -0.16 -6.62
CA VAL A 8 -1.01 -0.24 -6.03
C VAL A 8 -2.06 0.15 -7.07
N ILE A 9 -2.72 -0.84 -7.65
CA ILE A 9 -3.76 -0.67 -8.67
C ILE A 9 -5.13 -0.72 -8.00
N THR A 10 -5.99 0.25 -8.30
CA THR A 10 -7.32 0.35 -7.69
C THR A 10 -8.43 0.40 -8.73
N ASP A 11 -9.68 0.30 -8.26
CA ASP A 11 -10.84 0.75 -9.02
C ASP A 11 -10.89 2.28 -9.13
N SER A 12 -11.89 2.80 -9.84
CA SER A 12 -12.07 4.24 -10.11
C SER A 12 -12.92 4.97 -9.05
N VAL A 13 -13.22 4.33 -7.91
CA VAL A 13 -14.11 4.93 -6.90
C VAL A 13 -13.33 5.86 -5.98
N HIS A 14 -13.16 7.13 -6.38
CA HIS A 14 -12.43 8.12 -5.58
C HIS A 14 -12.95 8.25 -4.13
N ASN A 15 -12.06 8.62 -3.21
CA ASN A 15 -12.25 8.69 -1.74
C ASN A 15 -12.42 7.36 -1.00
N LYS A 16 -12.66 6.25 -1.70
CA LYS A 16 -12.87 4.92 -1.11
C LYS A 16 -12.53 3.79 -2.10
N ALA A 17 -11.47 4.00 -2.87
CA ALA A 17 -11.09 3.09 -3.92
C ALA A 17 -10.61 1.77 -3.31
N ARG A 18 -10.91 0.65 -3.97
CA ARG A 18 -10.45 -0.67 -3.52
C ARG A 18 -9.21 -1.07 -4.30
N ILE A 19 -8.24 -1.68 -3.61
CA ILE A 19 -7.10 -2.31 -4.26
C ILE A 19 -7.61 -3.51 -5.07
N ILE A 20 -7.35 -3.50 -6.37
CA ILE A 20 -7.63 -4.63 -7.28
C ILE A 20 -6.42 -5.55 -7.32
N ASP A 21 -5.23 -4.95 -7.38
CA ASP A 21 -3.97 -5.69 -7.52
C ASP A 21 -2.80 -4.84 -6.99
N VAL A 22 -1.70 -5.51 -6.63
CA VAL A 22 -0.44 -4.87 -6.23
C VAL A 22 0.70 -5.53 -6.99
N THR A 23 1.38 -4.74 -7.82
CA THR A 23 2.50 -5.21 -8.64
C THR A 23 3.81 -4.50 -8.22
N PRO A 24 4.45 -4.93 -7.10
CA PRO A 24 5.48 -4.15 -6.42
C PRO A 24 6.87 -4.28 -7.07
N GLY A 25 6.96 -4.39 -8.40
CA GLY A 25 8.22 -4.68 -9.09
C GLY A 25 9.33 -3.68 -8.79
N ARG A 26 9.02 -2.38 -8.79
CA ARG A 26 10.00 -1.34 -8.44
C ARG A 26 10.45 -1.39 -6.99
N ILE A 27 9.54 -1.77 -6.09
CA ILE A 27 9.84 -1.92 -4.67
C ILE A 27 10.76 -3.12 -4.47
N ARG A 28 10.43 -4.25 -5.09
CA ARG A 28 11.23 -5.47 -5.05
C ARG A 28 12.66 -5.23 -5.54
N THR A 29 12.82 -4.63 -6.71
CA THR A 29 14.15 -4.28 -7.24
C THR A 29 14.95 -3.42 -6.27
N SER A 30 14.32 -2.38 -5.69
CA SER A 30 15.01 -1.48 -4.76
C SER A 30 15.47 -2.20 -3.48
N ILE A 31 14.66 -3.11 -2.95
CA ILE A 31 14.99 -3.93 -1.78
C ILE A 31 16.10 -4.94 -2.12
N ASP A 32 16.03 -5.59 -3.28
CA ASP A 32 17.06 -6.55 -3.74
C ASP A 32 18.44 -5.88 -3.94
N GLU A 33 18.47 -4.58 -4.21
CA GLU A 33 19.68 -3.74 -4.25
C GLU A 33 20.19 -3.33 -2.86
N GLY A 34 19.50 -3.73 -1.78
CA GLY A 34 19.86 -3.41 -0.39
C GLY A 34 19.34 -2.06 0.12
N ASN A 35 18.40 -1.42 -0.60
CA ASN A 35 17.82 -0.14 -0.17
C ASN A 35 16.61 -0.32 0.74
N ILE A 36 16.28 0.75 1.49
CA ILE A 36 15.01 0.86 2.22
C ILE A 36 14.00 1.59 1.33
N ALA A 37 12.95 0.88 0.92
CA ALA A 37 11.90 1.45 0.07
C ALA A 37 10.84 2.19 0.91
N ILE A 38 10.83 3.53 0.83
CA ILE A 38 9.81 4.35 1.49
C ILE A 38 8.61 4.56 0.56
N VAL A 39 7.43 4.07 0.94
CA VAL A 39 6.20 4.15 0.13
C VAL A 39 5.19 5.10 0.78
N ALA A 40 4.60 5.99 -0.01
CA ALA A 40 3.47 6.79 0.41
C ALA A 40 2.21 5.91 0.44
N GLY A 41 1.66 5.66 1.63
CA GLY A 41 0.41 4.93 1.82
C GLY A 41 -0.83 5.68 1.33
N PHE A 42 -2.01 5.10 1.57
CA PHE A 42 -3.35 5.68 1.34
C PHE A 42 -3.73 5.92 -0.13
N GLN A 43 -2.78 5.91 -1.06
CA GLN A 43 -2.98 6.23 -2.46
C GLN A 43 -2.75 5.04 -3.38
N GLY A 44 -3.38 5.06 -4.55
CA GLY A 44 -3.15 4.12 -5.63
C GLY A 44 -3.33 4.78 -6.99
N VAL A 45 -3.37 3.94 -8.04
CA VAL A 45 -3.69 4.37 -9.40
C VAL A 45 -4.85 3.55 -9.93
N SER A 46 -5.88 4.22 -10.46
CA SER A 46 -7.01 3.54 -11.08
C SER A 46 -6.53 2.74 -12.30
N GLN A 47 -7.00 1.49 -12.41
CA GLN A 47 -6.68 0.65 -13.56
C GLN A 47 -7.11 1.33 -14.87
N GLU A 48 -8.29 1.94 -14.84
CA GLU A 48 -8.89 2.77 -15.90
C GLU A 48 -8.39 4.21 -15.80
N GLY A 49 -7.98 4.81 -16.92
CA GLY A 49 -7.60 6.24 -16.98
C GLY A 49 -6.31 6.63 -16.23
N LYS A 50 -5.72 5.74 -15.42
CA LYS A 50 -4.47 5.97 -14.67
C LYS A 50 -4.51 7.19 -13.74
N ASN A 51 -5.67 7.48 -13.17
CA ASN A 51 -5.87 8.57 -12.22
C ASN A 51 -5.36 8.19 -10.83
N ILE A 52 -4.90 9.16 -10.06
CA ILE A 52 -4.60 8.96 -8.63
C ILE A 52 -5.91 8.75 -7.88
N THR A 53 -5.94 7.73 -7.04
CA THR A 53 -7.07 7.38 -6.18
C THR A 53 -6.64 7.30 -4.73
N THR A 54 -7.61 7.35 -3.81
CA THR A 54 -7.40 7.26 -2.38
C THR A 54 -8.25 6.14 -1.79
N LEU A 55 -7.70 5.41 -0.83
CA LEU A 55 -8.29 4.19 -0.27
C LEU A 55 -9.31 4.47 0.86
N GLY A 56 -9.45 5.73 1.28
CA GLY A 56 -10.28 6.13 2.40
C GLY A 56 -9.58 5.97 3.77
N ARG A 57 -10.36 6.05 4.85
CA ARG A 57 -9.83 5.96 6.23
C ARG A 57 -9.13 4.61 6.44
N GLY A 58 -7.98 4.63 7.13
CA GLY A 58 -7.15 3.44 7.32
C GLY A 58 -6.35 3.04 6.08
N GLY A 59 -6.36 3.87 5.02
CA GLY A 59 -5.73 3.52 3.75
C GLY A 59 -4.21 3.29 3.83
N SER A 60 -3.51 3.89 4.79
CA SER A 60 -2.08 3.58 5.01
C SER A 60 -1.89 2.15 5.50
N ASP A 61 -2.68 1.71 6.48
CA ASP A 61 -2.63 0.33 6.99
C ASP A 61 -3.02 -0.67 5.90
N THR A 62 -4.06 -0.37 5.13
CA THR A 62 -4.44 -1.18 3.95
C THR A 62 -3.30 -1.28 2.94
N THR A 63 -2.57 -0.19 2.71
CA THR A 63 -1.41 -0.18 1.79
C THR A 63 -0.28 -1.05 2.33
N ALA A 64 0.01 -0.96 3.63
CA ALA A 64 1.05 -1.75 4.29
C ALA A 64 0.75 -3.25 4.18
N VAL A 65 -0.47 -3.66 4.51
CA VAL A 65 -0.90 -5.07 4.43
C VAL A 65 -0.89 -5.57 2.99
N ALA A 66 -1.36 -4.77 2.04
CA ALA A 66 -1.40 -5.18 0.62
C ALA A 66 0.00 -5.32 0.02
N LEU A 67 0.95 -4.44 0.36
CA LEU A 67 2.35 -4.57 -0.05
C LEU A 67 3.02 -5.76 0.62
N ALA A 68 2.77 -6.00 1.91
CA ALA A 68 3.30 -7.16 2.62
C ALA A 68 2.86 -8.47 1.95
N ALA A 69 1.56 -8.59 1.63
CA ALA A 69 1.04 -9.75 0.92
C ALA A 69 1.66 -9.91 -0.48
N ALA A 70 1.81 -8.82 -1.24
CA ALA A 70 2.36 -8.87 -2.60
C ALA A 70 3.88 -9.10 -2.67
N LEU A 71 4.60 -8.77 -1.59
CA LEU A 71 6.04 -9.00 -1.46
C LEU A 71 6.38 -10.32 -0.76
N ASP A 72 5.36 -11.09 -0.35
CA ASP A 72 5.50 -12.31 0.44
C ASP A 72 6.29 -12.05 1.74
N ALA A 73 5.97 -10.95 2.42
CA ALA A 73 6.61 -10.57 3.66
C ALA A 73 6.15 -11.48 4.81
N GLU A 74 7.10 -11.91 5.65
CA GLU A 74 6.81 -12.74 6.83
C GLU A 74 5.94 -12.00 7.85
N VAL A 75 6.13 -10.67 7.97
CA VAL A 75 5.46 -9.83 8.97
C VAL A 75 5.05 -8.50 8.35
N CYS A 76 3.87 -8.01 8.75
CA CYS A 76 3.43 -6.63 8.54
C CYS A 76 3.25 -5.95 9.90
N GLU A 77 4.10 -4.97 10.20
CA GLU A 77 4.07 -4.23 11.46
C GLU A 77 3.31 -2.92 11.29
N ILE A 78 2.26 -2.71 12.09
CA ILE A 78 1.53 -1.45 12.16
C ILE A 78 1.96 -0.72 13.43
N TYR A 79 2.72 0.36 13.24
CA TYR A 79 3.16 1.22 14.33
C TYR A 79 2.09 2.26 14.64
N THR A 80 1.65 2.29 15.89
CA THR A 80 0.59 3.17 16.38
C THR A 80 0.99 3.77 17.73
N ASP A 81 0.17 4.67 18.26
CA ASP A 81 0.40 5.40 19.51
C ASP A 81 -0.13 4.65 20.75
N VAL A 82 -0.55 3.40 20.58
CA VAL A 82 -0.99 2.49 21.63
C VAL A 82 -0.24 1.16 21.53
N ASP A 83 -0.08 0.46 22.65
CA ASP A 83 0.72 -0.79 22.71
C ASP A 83 0.05 -2.00 22.03
N GLY A 84 -1.15 -1.83 21.46
CA GLY A 84 -1.88 -2.89 20.76
C GLY A 84 -3.39 -2.69 20.79
N VAL A 85 -4.12 -3.80 20.63
CA VAL A 85 -5.58 -3.82 20.70
C VAL A 85 -6.03 -4.10 22.14
N PHE A 86 -6.96 -3.28 22.64
CA PHE A 86 -7.47 -3.34 24.02
C PHE A 86 -8.92 -3.85 24.08
N THR A 87 -9.36 -4.34 25.24
CA THR A 87 -10.65 -5.05 25.44
C THR A 87 -11.91 -4.15 25.58
N ALA A 88 -11.77 -2.83 25.47
CA ALA A 88 -12.80 -1.79 25.65
C ALA A 88 -13.34 -1.60 27.08
#